data_AF-A0A843CX26-F1
#
_entry.id   AF-A0A843CX26-F1
#
_cell.length_a   1.000
_cell.length_b   1.000
_cell.length_c   1.000
_cell.angle_alpha   90.00
_cell.angle_beta   90.00
_cell.angle_gamma   90.00
#
_symmetry.space_group_name_H-M   'P 1'
#
loop_
_entity.id
_entity.type
_entity.pdbx_description
1 polymer ?
#
loop_
_entity_poly.entity_id
_entity_poly.type
_entity_poly.pdbx_seq_one_letter_code
_entity_poly.pdbx_strand_id
1 'polypeptide(L)'
;MTTKIIATASDDMMSVNVVMESNCPMVNKIGPIEGINPYDAIGQPFTESVIYTRCAECLRHTACPVPCGIVKAVEAESGMGLKKPVSIEFE
;
A
#
# COMPACT_ATOMS: atom_id res chain seq x y z
N MET A 1 -15.07 5.08 -7.13
CA MET A 1 -13.77 4.70 -7.72
C MET A 1 -13.26 3.52 -6.90
N THR A 2 -12.86 2.42 -7.53
CA THR A 2 -12.44 1.22 -6.81
C THR A 2 -11.01 0.89 -7.20
N THR A 3 -10.14 0.71 -6.20
CA THR A 3 -8.77 0.22 -6.38
C THR A 3 -8.66 -1.09 -5.63
N LYS A 4 -8.27 -2.16 -6.33
CA LYS A 4 -7.95 -3.44 -5.73
C LYS A 4 -6.44 -3.52 -5.54
N ILE A 5 -6.03 -3.82 -4.31
CA ILE A 5 -4.62 -3.95 -3.92
C ILE A 5 -4.39 -5.42 -3.62
N ILE A 6 -3.39 -6.01 -4.28
CA ILE A 6 -3.04 -7.41 -4.16
C ILE A 6 -1.62 -7.45 -3.60
N ALA A 7 -1.50 -7.88 -2.35
CA ALA A 7 -0.21 -8.11 -1.69
C ALA A 7 0.13 -9.59 -1.70
N THR A 8 1.40 -9.94 -1.85
CA THR A 8 1.90 -11.32 -1.81
C THR A 8 3.22 -11.32 -1.07
N ALA A 9 3.27 -12.01 0.07
CA ALA A 9 4.51 -12.19 0.83
C ALA A 9 5.45 -13.19 0.10
N SER A 10 6.76 -13.01 0.27
CA SER A 10 7.75 -14.01 -0.11
C SER A 10 7.68 -15.24 0.79
N ASP A 11 8.21 -16.37 0.33
CA ASP A 11 8.21 -17.64 1.07
C ASP A 11 8.88 -17.53 2.46
N ASP A 12 9.87 -16.65 2.59
CA ASP A 12 10.59 -16.36 3.84
C ASP A 12 9.93 -15.28 4.71
N MET A 13 8.80 -14.71 4.26
CA MET A 13 8.04 -13.63 4.91
C MET A 13 8.85 -12.33 5.14
N MET A 14 10.02 -12.20 4.53
CA MET A 14 10.89 -11.02 4.70
C MET A 14 10.52 -9.87 3.77
N SER A 15 9.74 -10.13 2.74
CA SER A 15 9.34 -9.13 1.76
C SER A 15 7.90 -9.32 1.28
N VAL A 16 7.28 -8.23 0.83
CA VAL A 16 5.94 -8.23 0.25
C VAL A 16 5.97 -7.50 -1.09
N ASN A 17 5.37 -8.13 -2.11
CA ASN A 17 5.13 -7.53 -3.41
C ASN A 17 3.69 -7.05 -3.49
N VAL A 18 3.49 -5.88 -4.10
CA VAL A 18 2.17 -5.25 -4.24
C VAL A 18 1.87 -4.92 -5.69
N VAL A 19 0.70 -5.35 -6.15
CA VAL A 19 0.11 -5.02 -7.45
C VAL A 19 -1.22 -4.31 -7.23
N MET A 20 -1.54 -3.35 -8.09
CA MET A 20 -2.77 -2.55 -8.01
C MET A 20 -3.56 -2.62 -9.31
N GLU A 21 -4.87 -2.80 -9.20
CA GLU A 21 -5.84 -2.66 -10.29
C GLU A 21 -6.76 -1.47 -9.95
N SER A 22 -6.70 -0.40 -10.75
CA SER A 22 -7.46 0.82 -10.47
C SER A 22 -8.02 1.44 -11.74
N ASN A 23 -9.14 2.14 -11.61
CA ASN A 23 -9.64 3.04 -12.65
C ASN A 23 -9.11 4.49 -12.51
N CYS A 24 -8.23 4.78 -11.54
CA CYS A 24 -7.52 6.06 -11.50
C CYS A 24 -6.25 6.03 -12.35
N PRO A 25 -6.10 6.96 -13.31
CA PRO A 25 -4.90 7.05 -14.13
C PRO A 25 -3.61 7.27 -13.35
N MET A 26 -3.66 7.97 -12.20
CA MET A 26 -2.47 8.25 -11.40
C MET A 26 -2.03 7.04 -10.57
N VAL A 27 -2.98 6.22 -10.10
CA VAL A 27 -2.67 4.97 -9.39
C VAL A 27 -2.01 3.98 -10.35
N ASN A 28 -2.53 3.86 -11.57
CA ASN A 28 -1.96 2.98 -12.59
C ASN A 28 -0.52 3.35 -12.99
N LYS A 29 -0.12 4.63 -12.81
CA LYS A 29 1.27 5.08 -13.06
C LYS A 29 2.26 4.64 -11.98
N ILE A 30 1.81 4.28 -10.78
CA ILE A 30 2.71 3.86 -9.68
C ILE A 30 3.45 2.56 -10.09
N GLY A 31 2.75 1.68 -10.81
CA GLY A 31 3.25 0.35 -11.16
C GLY A 31 3.28 -0.61 -9.97
N PRO A 32 3.78 -1.84 -10.16
CA PRO A 32 4.01 -2.76 -9.06
C PRO A 32 5.10 -2.22 -8.12
N ILE A 33 5.00 -2.57 -6.84
CA ILE A 33 6.01 -2.26 -5.82
C ILE A 33 6.52 -3.59 -5.28
N GLU A 34 7.81 -3.86 -5.49
CA GLU A 34 8.42 -5.14 -5.17
C GLU A 34 9.36 -5.03 -3.96
N GLY A 35 9.54 -6.13 -3.24
CA GLY A 35 10.54 -6.24 -2.20
C GLY A 35 10.30 -5.34 -0.99
N ILE A 36 9.04 -5.02 -0.65
CA ILE A 36 8.73 -4.17 0.49
C ILE A 36 9.07 -4.93 1.77
N ASN A 37 10.00 -4.40 2.57
CA ASN A 37 10.22 -4.89 3.93
C ASN A 37 9.02 -4.46 4.81
N PRO A 38 8.27 -5.40 5.44
CA PRO A 38 7.12 -5.06 6.26
C PRO A 38 7.42 -4.15 7.44
N TYR A 39 8.61 -4.29 8.06
CA TYR A 39 9.00 -3.44 9.18
C TYR A 39 9.20 -1.99 8.75
N ASP A 40 9.78 -1.76 7.57
CA ASP A 40 9.95 -0.43 7.00
C ASP A 40 8.60 0.19 6.61
N ALA A 41 7.71 -0.63 6.02
CA ALA A 41 6.38 -0.18 5.62
C ALA A 41 5.53 0.35 6.79
N ILE A 42 5.72 -0.18 7.99
CA ILE A 42 4.87 0.10 9.17
C ILE A 42 5.58 1.02 10.18
N GLY A 43 6.91 0.93 10.29
CA GLY A 43 7.68 1.61 11.33
C GLY A 43 8.29 2.96 10.93
N GLN A 44 8.36 3.27 9.63
CA GLN A 44 8.98 4.53 9.17
C GLN A 44 8.07 5.74 9.40
N PRO A 45 8.65 6.95 9.62
CA PRO A 45 7.90 8.20 9.57
C PRO A 45 7.13 8.32 8.25
N PHE A 46 5.93 8.90 8.29
CA PHE A 46 5.05 8.98 7.12
C PHE A 46 5.71 9.61 5.89
N THR A 47 6.52 10.65 6.10
CA THR A 47 7.25 11.39 5.06
C THR A 47 8.47 10.64 4.52
N GLU A 48 8.90 9.58 5.20
CA GLU A 48 10.06 8.76 4.85
C GLU A 48 9.64 7.35 4.38
N SER A 49 8.38 6.97 4.59
CA SER A 49 7.84 5.67 4.19
C SER A 49 8.06 5.41 2.71
N VAL A 50 8.66 4.25 2.41
CA VAL A 50 8.89 3.79 1.04
C VAL A 50 7.59 3.76 0.21
N ILE A 51 6.47 3.38 0.83
CA ILE A 51 5.16 3.30 0.17
C ILE A 51 4.65 4.70 -0.18
N TYR A 52 4.65 5.62 0.79
CA TYR A 52 4.15 6.99 0.58
C TYR A 52 5.03 7.78 -0.38
N THR A 53 6.35 7.64 -0.25
CA THR A 53 7.32 8.27 -1.16
C THR A 53 7.11 7.82 -2.60
N ARG A 54 6.97 6.50 -2.82
CA ARG A 54 6.69 5.94 -4.14
C ARG A 54 5.36 6.42 -4.71
N CYS A 55 4.32 6.47 -3.88
CA CYS A 55 3.01 6.97 -4.29
C CYS A 55 3.04 8.47 -4.62
N ALA A 56 3.83 9.29 -3.90
CA ALA A 56 3.90 10.73 -4.07
C ALA A 56 4.46 11.16 -5.45
N GLU A 57 5.24 10.30 -6.11
CA GLU A 57 5.72 10.55 -7.47
C GLU A 57 4.55 10.73 -8.45
N CYS A 58 3.49 9.93 -8.29
CA CYS A 58 2.34 9.88 -9.18
C CYS A 58 1.11 10.58 -8.61
N LEU A 59 0.76 10.36 -7.34
CA LEU A 59 -0.47 10.88 -6.76
C LEU A 59 -0.39 12.39 -6.53
N ARG A 60 -1.52 13.09 -6.72
CA ARG A 60 -1.63 14.55 -6.56
C ARG A 60 -2.64 14.97 -5.48
N HIS A 61 -3.40 14.03 -4.93
CA HIS A 61 -4.37 14.31 -3.87
C HIS A 61 -3.82 13.73 -2.57
N THR A 62 -3.53 14.60 -1.60
CA THR A 62 -3.03 14.19 -0.28
C THR A 62 -4.03 13.27 0.46
N ALA A 63 -5.32 13.43 0.20
CA ALA A 63 -6.38 12.60 0.78
C ALA A 63 -6.61 11.26 0.05
N CYS A 64 -5.75 10.87 -0.90
CA CYS A 64 -5.92 9.59 -1.59
C CYS A 64 -5.82 8.43 -0.58
N PRO A 65 -6.81 7.51 -0.50
CA PRO A 65 -6.77 6.40 0.43
C PRO A 65 -5.86 5.25 -0.04
N VAL A 66 -5.41 5.27 -1.29
CA VAL A 66 -4.64 4.17 -1.90
C VAL A 66 -3.32 3.89 -1.16
N PRO A 67 -2.48 4.88 -0.82
CA PRO A 67 -1.25 4.64 -0.04
C PRO A 67 -1.52 3.95 1.30
N CYS A 68 -2.56 4.40 2.04
CA CYS A 68 -2.97 3.77 3.29
C CYS A 68 -3.43 2.32 3.05
N GLY A 69 -4.20 2.08 1.99
CA GLY A 69 -4.62 0.74 1.58
C GLY A 69 -3.43 -0.20 1.27
N ILE A 70 -2.36 0.32 0.67
CA ILE A 70 -1.14 -0.46 0.39
C ILE A 70 -0.47 -0.86 1.69
N VAL A 71 -0.29 0.08 2.63
CA VAL A 71 0.26 -0.21 3.97
C VAL A 71 -0.57 -1.29 4.66
N LYS A 72 -1.91 -1.16 4.66
CA LYS A 72 -2.80 -2.17 5.27
C LYS A 72 -2.73 -3.53 4.58
N ALA A 73 -2.56 -3.58 3.26
CA ALA A 73 -2.36 -4.84 2.55
C ALA A 73 -1.04 -5.50 2.95
N VAL A 74 0.04 -4.73 3.08
CA VAL A 74 1.35 -5.22 3.55
C VAL A 74 1.27 -5.71 5.00
N GLU A 75 0.65 -4.95 5.90
CA GLU A 75 0.41 -5.37 7.30
C GLU A 75 -0.31 -6.73 7.37
N ALA A 76 -1.42 -6.87 6.64
CA ALA A 76 -2.24 -8.07 6.66
C ALA A 76 -1.50 -9.29 6.06
N GLU A 77 -0.78 -9.10 4.96
CA GLU A 77 -0.12 -10.19 4.26
C GLU A 77 1.19 -10.63 4.95
N SER A 78 1.86 -9.71 5.65
CA SER A 78 3.04 -10.02 6.48
C SER A 78 2.70 -10.55 7.87
N GLY A 79 1.42 -10.69 8.22
CA GLY A 79 0.98 -11.14 9.54
C GLY A 79 1.17 -10.10 10.66
N MET A 80 1.51 -8.85 10.32
CA MET A 80 1.68 -7.75 11.27
C MET A 80 0.36 -7.02 11.58
N GLY A 81 -0.69 -7.28 10.82
CA GLY A 81 -2.04 -6.73 11.02
C GLY A 81 -3.15 -7.76 10.77
N LEU A 82 -4.36 -7.42 11.21
CA LEU A 82 -5.52 -8.28 10.97
C LEU A 82 -5.94 -8.23 9.50
N LYS A 83 -6.11 -9.40 8.87
CA LYS A 83 -6.63 -9.55 7.51
C LYS A 83 -8.14 -9.24 7.47
N LYS A 84 -8.48 -7.95 7.53
CA LYS A 84 -9.85 -7.43 7.55
C LYS A 84 -9.97 -6.17 6.67
N PRO A 85 -11.15 -5.90 6.09
CA PRO A 85 -11.39 -4.65 5.37
C PRO A 85 -11.23 -3.42 6.26
N VAL A 86 -10.84 -2.28 5.66
CA VAL A 86 -10.79 -0.96 6.29
C VAL A 86 -11.65 0.00 5.46
N SER A 87 -12.48 0.81 6.11
CA SER A 87 -13.33 1.83 5.48
C SER A 87 -13.15 3.21 6.14
N ILE A 88 -13.47 4.26 5.37
CA ILE A 88 -13.58 5.64 5.85
C ILE A 88 -15.00 6.09 5.49
N GLU A 89 -15.75 6.55 6.50
CA GLU A 89 -17.15 6.98 6.38
C GLU A 89 -17.28 8.42 6.89
N PHE A 90 -18.16 9.22 6.27
CA PHE A 90 -18.42 10.61 6.65
C PHE A 90 -19.84 10.72 7.22
N GLU A 91 -20.04 11.60 8.22
CA GLU A 91 -21.33 11.93 8.84
C GLU A 91 -21.81 13.32 8.44
#